data_AF-A0A959BQQ8-F1
#
_entry.id   AF-A0A959BQQ8-F1
#
_cell.length_a   1.000
_cell.length_b   1.000
_cell.length_c   1.000
_cell.angle_alpha   90.00
_cell.angle_beta   90.00
_cell.angle_gamma   90.00
#
_symmetry.space_group_name_H-M   'P 1'
#
loop_
_entity.id
_entity.type
_entity.pdbx_description
1 polymer ?
#
loop_
_entity_poly.entity_id
_entity_poly.type
_entity_poly.pdbx_seq_one_letter_code
_entity_poly.pdbx_strand_id
1 'polypeptide(L)' 'MDFSYIAGFFDADGSISLLSIHKNEYKSVQVSFCNNERHRIAVALQYYNEVTNRNGKSTERAISRKEAFNRLFYWDGKK' A
#
# COMPACT_ATOMS: atom_id res chain seq x y z
N MET A 1 -16.79 2.20 7.38
CA MET A 1 -15.70 3.17 7.49
C MET A 1 -15.71 4.00 6.22
N ASP A 2 -15.71 5.32 6.34
CA ASP A 2 -15.68 6.22 5.19
C ASP A 2 -14.23 6.48 4.75
N PHE A 3 -14.00 6.64 3.44
CA PHE A 3 -12.67 6.98 2.91
C PHE A 3 -12.16 8.31 3.49
N SER A 4 -13.06 9.25 3.78
CA SER A 4 -12.75 10.53 4.42
C SER A 4 -12.12 10.35 5.81
N TYR A 5 -12.59 9.38 6.59
CA TYR A 5 -12.03 9.09 7.92
C TYR A 5 -10.63 8.48 7.81
N ILE A 6 -10.44 7.56 6.87
CA ILE A 6 -9.14 6.93 6.62
C ILE A 6 -8.13 7.97 6.15
N ALA A 7 -8.53 8.87 5.23
CA ALA A 7 -7.69 9.95 4.75
C ALA A 7 -7.29 10.91 5.89
N GLY A 8 -8.25 11.37 6.70
CA GLY A 8 -7.96 12.24 7.84
C GLY A 8 -7.05 11.59 8.89
N PHE A 9 -7.20 10.28 9.11
CA PHE A 9 -6.31 9.52 9.99
C PHE A 9 -4.87 9.47 9.47
N PHE A 10 -4.68 9.17 8.18
CA PHE A 10 -3.35 9.11 7.58
C PHE A 10 -2.71 10.48 7.36
N ASP A 11 -3.50 11.54 7.23
CA ASP A 11 -2.99 12.92 7.14
C ASP A 11 -2.43 13.40 8.48
N ALA A 12 -3.09 13.03 9.60
CA ALA A 12 -2.66 13.41 10.93
C ALA A 12 -1.48 12.57 11.45
N ASP A 13 -1.58 11.24 11.38
CA ASP A 13 -0.66 10.31 12.05
C ASP A 13 0.05 9.34 11.08
N GLY A 14 -0.19 9.49 9.78
CA GLY A 14 0.31 8.60 8.74
C GLY A 14 1.53 9.14 8.00
N SER A 15 2.20 8.23 7.31
CA SER A 15 3.28 8.50 6.38
C SER A 15 3.15 7.56 5.18
N ILE A 16 3.23 8.12 3.97
CA ILE A 16 3.22 7.36 2.72
C ILE A 16 4.52 7.67 1.98
N SER A 17 5.37 6.66 1.83
CA SER A 17 6.70 6.78 1.23
C SER A 17 6.87 5.80 0.08
N LEU A 18 7.59 6.21 -0.97
CA LEU A 18 8.03 5.31 -2.04
C LEU A 18 9.46 4.85 -1.74
N LEU A 19 9.61 3.57 -1.38
CA LEU A 19 10.90 2.97 -1.07
C LEU A 19 11.50 2.25 -2.29
N SER A 20 12.81 2.41 -2.47
CA SER A 20 13.63 1.58 -3.36
C SER A 20 14.57 0.77 -2.49
N ILE A 21 14.31 -0.53 -2.32
CA ILE A 21 15.10 -1.39 -1.43
C ILE A 21 16.43 -1.75 -2.09
N HIS A 22 16.42 -2.04 -3.40
CA HIS A 22 17.62 -2.36 -4.18
C HIS A 22 17.80 -1.40 -5.36
N LYS A 23 19.04 -1.33 -5.87
CA LYS A 23 19.32 -0.68 -7.16
C LYS A 23 18.69 -1.56 -8.26
N ASN A 24 17.85 -0.96 -9.11
CA ASN A 24 17.13 -1.61 -10.22
C ASN A 24 15.84 -2.39 -9.84
N GLU A 25 15.18 -2.03 -8.74
CA GLU A 25 13.87 -2.56 -8.37
C GLU A 25 12.77 -1.49 -8.52
N TYR A 26 11.53 -1.92 -8.78
CA TYR A 26 10.40 -1.00 -8.78
C TYR A 26 10.17 -0.40 -7.39
N LYS A 27 9.94 0.92 -7.35
CA LYS A 27 9.61 1.61 -6.10
C LYS A 27 8.34 0.98 -5.51
N SER A 28 8.42 0.61 -4.23
CA SER A 28 7.31 0.03 -3.49
C SER A 28 6.70 1.09 -2.58
N VAL A 29 5.38 1.18 -2.55
CA VAL A 29 4.67 2.06 -1.62
C VAL A 29 4.74 1.44 -0.23
N GLN A 30 5.27 2.19 0.73
CA GLN A 30 5.21 1.91 2.14
C GLN A 30 4.25 2.90 2.79
N VAL A 31 3.29 2.36 3.55
CA VAL A 31 2.40 3.17 4.40
C VAL A 31 2.70 2.80 5.85
N SER A 32 2.94 3.81 6.67
CA SER A 32 3.19 3.68 8.10
C SER A 32 2.30 4.65 8.85
N PHE A 33 1.90 4.31 10.07
CA PHE A 33 1.19 5.21 10.97
C PHE A 33 1.57 4.87 12.41
N CYS A 34 1.52 5.86 13.29
CA CYS A 34 1.75 5.67 14.73
C CYS A 34 0.41 5.74 15.48
N ASN A 35 0.26 4.95 16.55
CA ASN A 35 -0.90 5.06 17.43
C ASN A 35 -0.55 4.57 18.83
N ASN A 36 -1.09 5.23 19.86
CA ASN A 36 -0.90 4.82 21.26
C ASN A 36 -1.73 3.57 21.62
N GLU A 37 -2.82 3.31 20.88
CA GLU A 37 -3.70 2.18 21.11
C GLU A 37 -3.20 0.94 20.35
N ARG A 38 -2.52 0.05 21.06
CA ARG A 38 -1.98 -1.21 20.51
C ARG A 38 -3.04 -2.08 19.81
N HIS A 39 -4.29 -2.06 20.30
CA HIS A 39 -5.40 -2.79 19.69
C HIS A 39 -5.63 -2.35 18.23
N ARG A 40 -5.61 -1.04 17.95
CA ARG A 40 -5.85 -0.51 16.60
C ARG A 40 -4.74 -0.92 15.63
N ILE A 41 -3.49 -0.90 16.09
CA ILE A 41 -2.34 -1.37 15.30
C ILE A 41 -2.48 -2.87 14.98
N ALA A 42 -2.86 -3.68 15.98
CA ALA A 42 -3.03 -5.11 15.80
C ALA A 42 -4.13 -5.46 14.79
N VAL A 43 -5.28 -4.78 14.87
CA VAL A 43 -6.40 -4.95 13.93
C VAL A 43 -5.99 -4.57 12.50
N ALA A 44 -5.33 -3.43 12.33
CA ALA A 44 -4.86 -2.99 11.02
C ALA A 44 -3.85 -3.99 10.42
N LEU A 45 -2.92 -4.51 11.23
CA LEU A 45 -1.96 -5.52 10.79
C LEU A 45 -2.64 -6.84 10.43
N GLN A 46 -3.65 -7.27 11.19
CA GLN A 46 -4.42 -8.47 10.88
C GLN A 46 -5.09 -8.34 9.50
N TYR A 47 -5.84 -7.26 9.27
CA TYR A 47 -6.48 -7.00 7.98
C TYR A 47 -5.46 -6.94 6.84
N TYR A 48 -4.33 -6.26 7.06
CA TYR A 48 -3.26 -6.21 6.08
C TYR A 48 -2.77 -7.62 5.70
N ASN A 49 -2.59 -8.52 6.65
CA ASN A 49 -2.16 -9.90 6.38
C ASN A 49 -3.21 -10.73 5.65
N GLU A 50 -4.49 -10.45 5.87
CA GLU A 50 -5.58 -11.11 5.15
C GLU A 50 -5.64 -10.69 3.67
N VAL A 51 -5.32 -9.42 3.38
CA VAL A 51 -5.41 -8.85 2.02
C VAL A 51 -4.09 -8.86 1.26
N THR A 52 -2.97 -9.16 1.92
CA THR A 52 -1.64 -9.22 1.30
C THR A 52 -1.00 -10.59 1.44
N ASN A 53 -0.57 -11.16 0.32
CA ASN A 53 0.19 -12.40 0.32
C ASN A 53 1.62 -12.14 0.79
N ARG A 54 1.93 -12.50 2.06
CA ARG A 54 3.28 -12.38 2.65
C ARG A 54 4.39 -13.11 1.88
N ASN A 55 4.04 -14.10 1.05
CA ASN A 55 5.00 -14.95 0.34
C ASN A 55 5.50 -14.36 -0.99
N GLY A 56 5.16 -13.11 -1.34
CA GLY A 56 5.55 -12.47 -2.60
C GLY A 56 4.94 -13.09 -3.87
N LYS A 57 4.28 -14.25 -3.74
CA LYS A 57 3.54 -14.92 -4.82
C LYS A 57 2.21 -14.18 -5.04
N SER A 58 2.25 -13.20 -5.93
CA SER A 58 1.03 -12.63 -6.50
C SER A 58 0.45 -13.66 -7.47
N THR A 59 -0.84 -13.97 -7.34
CA THR A 59 -1.55 -14.75 -8.34
C THR A 59 -1.56 -13.99 -9.68
N GLU A 60 -1.66 -14.68 -10.81
CA GLU A 60 -1.75 -14.03 -12.13
C GLU A 60 -2.81 -12.93 -12.15
N ARG A 61 -3.96 -13.19 -11.52
CA ARG A 61 -5.04 -12.19 -11.36
C ARG A 61 -4.61 -10.94 -10.59
N ALA A 62 -3.81 -11.08 -9.53
CA ALA A 62 -3.30 -9.95 -8.76
C ALA A 62 -2.24 -9.16 -9.55
N ILE A 63 -1.38 -9.86 -10.29
CA ILE A 63 -0.39 -9.24 -11.20
C ILE A 63 -1.11 -8.44 -12.29
N SER A 64 -2.08 -9.05 -12.99
CA SER A 64 -2.84 -8.36 -14.05
C SER A 64 -3.59 -7.13 -13.53
N ARG A 65 -4.14 -7.19 -12.30
CA ARG A 65 -4.78 -6.03 -11.66
C ARG A 65 -3.78 -4.92 -11.33
N LYS A 66 -2.61 -5.27 -10.82
CA LYS A 66 -1.52 -4.31 -10.55
C LYS A 66 -1.07 -3.64 -11.85
N GLU A 67 -0.87 -4.40 -12.93
CA GLU A 67 -0.49 -3.84 -14.22
C GLU A 67 -1.57 -2.95 -14.83
N ALA A 68 -2.84 -3.35 -14.75
CA ALA A 68 -3.96 -2.54 -15.23
C ALA A 68 -4.05 -1.22 -14.45
N PHE A 69 -3.86 -1.25 -13.13
CA PHE A 69 -3.77 -0.05 -12.30
C PHE A 69 -2.60 0.83 -12.72
N ASN A 70 -1.41 0.25 -12.92
CA ASN A 70 -0.24 1.03 -13.34
C ASN A 70 -0.45 1.70 -14.71
N ARG A 71 -1.07 1.01 -15.66
CA ARG A 71 -1.42 1.59 -16.97
C ARG A 71 -2.46 2.71 -16.85
N LEU A 72 -3.42 2.59 -15.93
CA LEU A 72 -4.47 3.57 -15.76
C LEU A 72 -3.99 4.85 -15.04
N PHE A 73 -3.09 4.71 -14.06
CA PHE A 73 -2.71 5.80 -13.16
C PHE A 73 -1.30 6.37 -13.36
N TYR A 74 -0.35 5.58 -13.88
CA TYR A 74 1.05 6.01 -14.01
C TYR A 74 1.56 6.10 -15.45
N TRP A 75 0.78 5.65 -16.44
CA TRP A 75 1.12 5.87 -17.84
C TRP A 75 0.65 7.27 -18.27
N ASP A 76 1.49 8.28 -18.04
CA ASP A 76 1.46 9.52 -18.80
C ASP A 76 2.46 9.36 -19.95
N GLY A 77 1.96 9.32 -21.19
CA GLY A 77 2.69 8.91 -22.39
C GLY A 77 3.79 9.87 -22.86
N LYS A 78 4.72 10.26 -21.99
CA LYS A 78 5.87 11.07 -22.36
C LYS A 78 7.07 10.18 -22.67
N LYS A 79 7.20 9.90 -23.98
CA LYS A 79 8.49 9.63 -24.63
C LYS A 79 9.33 10.89 -24.66
#